data_AF-A0A1I5SZ45-F1
#
_entry.id   AF-A0A1I5SZ45-F1
#
_cell.length_a   1.000
_cell.length_b   1.000
_cell.length_c   1.000
_cell.angle_alpha   90.00
_cell.angle_beta   90.00
_cell.angle_gamma   90.00
#
_symmetry.space_group_name_H-M   'P 1'
#
loop_
_entity.id
_entity.type
_entity.pdbx_description
1 polymer ?
#
loop_
_entity_poly.entity_id
_entity_poly.type
_entity_poly.pdbx_seq_one_letter_code
_entity_poly.pdbx_strand_id
1 'polypeptide(L)'
;MADRDTEDFLASYLKELNENNAAVFIGAGMSKAAGYVDWAGLMSPVAKGLGLDIAKESDLVALAQYHLNANNNNRHKLSQLLIDEFSDLKNPTENHSLLARLPIQTYWTTNYDRLIEKALEAGGRRVDSKYTVNQLATTRRGRDAVVYKMHGDIEHPTEAILSKDDYERYSLTHGPFITALSGDLVEKTFLFLGFSFTDPNLDFVLSRIRARFEKHQRQHFCVMKRRTRNKREGKTEFEYAETKQKLVTQDLMRFNIKTIFIDDYGDVTRLLADMDRRFRRRTVFISGSASDYGVWGQAATEEFMSKLAAELINKNLRITSGFGLGIGSAVVKGAVQQIYSTSHRSIDEQAMRRCGRRRTSAIGMNSCSHGRGPRFDPLCAHHFNDLPRRFPQCALESRSLGERLFRPAGKIVVREITDTMERCLSLG
;
A
#
# COMPACT_ATOMS: atom_id res chain seq x y z
N MET A 1 -10.03 7.88 -21.57
CA MET A 1 -10.06 6.40 -21.58
C MET A 1 -8.67 5.95 -21.17
N ALA A 2 -8.55 5.07 -20.17
CA ALA A 2 -7.24 4.56 -19.77
C ALA A 2 -6.62 3.81 -20.96
N ASP A 3 -5.32 3.99 -21.15
CA ASP A 3 -4.54 3.27 -22.14
C ASP A 3 -4.70 1.75 -21.96
N ARG A 4 -4.73 0.98 -23.06
CA ARG A 4 -4.92 -0.48 -23.03
C ARG A 4 -3.88 -1.14 -22.12
N ASP A 5 -2.64 -0.67 -22.17
CA ASP A 5 -1.56 -1.16 -21.33
C ASP A 5 -1.79 -0.90 -19.84
N THR A 6 -2.44 0.22 -19.50
CA THR A 6 -2.79 0.55 -18.12
C THR A 6 -3.91 -0.33 -17.59
N GLU A 7 -4.92 -0.63 -18.41
CA GLU A 7 -6.00 -1.56 -18.04
C GLU A 7 -5.48 -2.99 -17.84
N ASP A 8 -4.60 -3.47 -18.73
CA ASP A 8 -3.97 -4.79 -18.60
C ASP A 8 -3.11 -4.89 -17.33
N PHE A 9 -2.37 -3.82 -17.01
CA PHE A 9 -1.63 -3.69 -15.76
C PHE A 9 -2.57 -3.77 -14.55
N LEU A 10 -3.62 -2.93 -14.52
CA LEU A 10 -4.55 -2.88 -13.39
C LEU A 10 -5.22 -4.24 -13.18
N ALA A 11 -5.68 -4.90 -14.25
CA ALA A 11 -6.29 -6.22 -14.17
C ALA A 11 -5.32 -7.26 -13.58
N SER A 12 -4.10 -7.32 -14.10
CA SER A 12 -3.06 -8.28 -13.68
C SER A 12 -2.60 -8.02 -12.26
N TYR A 13 -2.23 -6.79 -11.92
CA TYR A 13 -1.71 -6.45 -10.61
C TYR A 13 -2.78 -6.54 -9.51
N LEU A 14 -4.05 -6.19 -9.81
CA LEU A 14 -5.16 -6.40 -8.87
C LEU A 14 -5.40 -7.87 -8.57
N LYS A 15 -5.17 -8.78 -9.54
CA LYS A 15 -5.24 -10.22 -9.27
C LYS A 15 -4.19 -10.63 -8.23
N GLU A 16 -2.93 -10.25 -8.44
CA GLU A 16 -1.83 -10.56 -7.53
C GLU A 16 -2.02 -9.92 -6.14
N LEU A 17 -2.60 -8.71 -6.08
CA LEU A 17 -3.00 -8.07 -4.83
C LEU A 17 -4.06 -8.85 -4.05
N ASN A 18 -4.99 -9.52 -4.73
CA ASN A 18 -6.00 -10.34 -4.06
C ASN A 18 -5.43 -11.67 -3.56
N GLU A 19 -4.42 -12.19 -4.24
CA GLU A 19 -3.72 -13.43 -3.88
C GLU A 19 -2.57 -13.19 -2.88
N ASN A 20 -2.40 -11.95 -2.38
CA ASN A 20 -1.31 -11.54 -1.48
C ASN A 20 0.11 -11.75 -2.05
N ASN A 21 0.24 -11.80 -3.38
CA ASN A 21 1.50 -12.03 -4.10
C ASN A 21 2.08 -10.76 -4.72
N ALA A 22 1.60 -9.58 -4.31
CA ALA A 22 2.07 -8.29 -4.80
C ALA A 22 3.14 -7.69 -3.86
N ALA A 23 4.18 -7.12 -4.46
CA ALA A 23 5.22 -6.34 -3.79
C ALA A 23 5.41 -4.99 -4.49
N VAL A 24 5.99 -4.02 -3.78
CA VAL A 24 6.31 -2.70 -4.35
C VAL A 24 7.77 -2.38 -4.10
N PHE A 25 8.43 -1.83 -5.11
CA PHE A 25 9.75 -1.23 -4.98
C PHE A 25 9.63 0.29 -5.15
N ILE A 26 10.03 1.04 -4.13
CA ILE A 26 9.88 2.50 -4.06
C ILE A 26 11.27 3.14 -4.12
N GLY A 27 11.50 3.96 -5.15
CA GLY A 27 12.71 4.77 -5.28
C GLY A 27 12.54 6.21 -4.82
N ALA A 28 13.63 6.99 -4.89
CA ALA A 28 13.67 8.37 -4.38
C ALA A 28 12.69 9.32 -5.06
N GLY A 29 12.26 9.00 -6.29
CA GLY A 29 11.26 9.78 -7.03
C GLY A 29 9.92 9.89 -6.31
N MET A 30 9.54 8.91 -5.48
CA MET A 30 8.30 8.94 -4.71
C MET A 30 8.38 9.87 -3.49
N SER A 31 9.59 10.11 -2.98
CA SER A 31 9.86 10.97 -1.82
C SER A 31 10.00 12.44 -2.21
N LYS A 32 10.25 12.76 -3.50
CA LYS A 32 10.36 14.15 -4.00
C LYS A 32 9.15 15.02 -3.70
N ALA A 33 7.95 14.50 -3.90
CA ALA A 33 6.71 15.23 -3.64
C ALA A 33 6.46 15.49 -2.13
N ALA A 34 7.12 14.74 -1.24
CA ALA A 34 7.13 15.03 0.19
C ALA A 34 8.11 16.17 0.54
N GLY A 35 8.94 16.60 -0.41
CA GLY A 35 9.97 17.62 -0.23
C GLY A 35 11.37 17.06 0.00
N TYR A 36 11.61 15.74 -0.11
CA TYR A 36 12.97 15.20 -0.04
C TYR A 36 13.74 15.40 -1.34
N VAL A 37 15.06 15.52 -1.21
CA VAL A 37 15.99 15.55 -2.34
C VAL A 37 16.17 14.15 -2.93
N ASP A 38 16.50 14.08 -4.22
CA ASP A 38 17.02 12.86 -4.81
C ASP A 38 18.53 12.73 -4.56
N TRP A 39 19.11 11.64 -5.04
CA TRP A 39 20.54 11.37 -4.92
C TRP A 39 21.42 12.49 -5.50
N ALA A 40 21.02 13.09 -6.62
CA ALA A 40 21.74 14.22 -7.21
C ALA A 40 21.67 15.47 -6.32
N GLY A 41 20.48 15.78 -5.79
CA GLY A 41 20.28 16.87 -4.84
C GLY A 41 21.11 16.69 -3.57
N LEU A 42 21.09 15.50 -2.98
CA LEU A 42 21.86 15.15 -1.78
C LEU A 42 23.37 15.32 -2.00
N MET A 43 23.87 14.94 -3.17
CA MET A 43 25.31 15.02 -3.49
C MET A 43 25.76 16.41 -3.95
N SER A 44 24.85 17.36 -4.16
CA SER A 44 25.18 18.72 -4.62
C SER A 44 26.18 19.47 -3.71
N PRO A 45 26.04 19.47 -2.37
CA PRO A 45 27.01 20.12 -1.49
C PRO A 45 28.37 19.40 -1.47
N VAL A 46 28.38 18.09 -1.72
CA VAL A 46 29.61 17.29 -1.85
C VAL A 46 30.37 17.68 -3.12
N ALA A 47 29.67 17.73 -4.26
CA ALA A 47 30.24 18.17 -5.54
C ALA A 47 30.86 19.57 -5.43
N LYS A 48 30.13 20.53 -4.86
CA LYS A 48 30.63 21.90 -4.64
C LYS A 48 31.89 21.92 -3.78
N GLY A 49 31.95 21.10 -2.73
CA GLY A 49 33.14 20.98 -1.88
C GLY A 49 34.37 20.41 -2.58
N LEU A 50 34.18 19.69 -3.68
CA LEU A 50 35.23 19.14 -4.54
C LEU A 50 35.52 20.02 -5.78
N GLY A 51 34.81 21.15 -5.93
CA GLY A 51 34.93 22.01 -7.11
C GLY A 51 34.28 21.43 -8.39
N LEU A 52 33.37 20.47 -8.25
CA LEU A 52 32.67 19.80 -9.36
C LEU A 52 31.25 20.35 -9.52
N ASP A 53 30.76 20.28 -10.77
CA ASP A 53 29.38 20.65 -11.11
C ASP A 53 28.51 19.39 -11.21
N ILE A 54 27.59 19.23 -10.24
CA ILE A 54 26.67 18.10 -10.15
C ILE A 54 25.87 17.86 -11.44
N ALA A 55 25.60 18.91 -12.22
CA ALA A 55 24.84 18.80 -13.46
C ALA A 55 25.64 18.11 -14.59
N LYS A 56 26.96 18.06 -14.47
CA LYS A 56 27.87 17.41 -15.43
C LYS A 56 28.27 15.99 -15.00
N GLU A 57 28.07 15.66 -13.73
CA GLU A 57 28.43 14.36 -13.18
C GLU A 57 27.34 13.31 -13.42
N SER A 58 27.73 12.18 -14.02
CA SER A 58 26.83 11.04 -14.24
C SER A 58 26.93 9.97 -13.15
N ASP A 59 28.09 9.87 -12.49
CA ASP A 59 28.37 8.85 -11.46
C ASP A 59 28.46 9.49 -10.07
N LEU A 60 27.31 9.55 -9.42
CA LEU A 60 27.18 10.11 -8.07
C LEU A 60 27.77 9.19 -6.99
N VAL A 61 27.92 7.89 -7.28
CA VAL A 61 28.54 6.92 -6.37
C VAL A 61 30.06 7.12 -6.33
N ALA A 62 30.68 7.35 -7.48
CA ALA A 62 32.09 7.74 -7.58
C ALA A 62 32.35 9.09 -6.88
N LEU A 63 31.44 10.05 -7.03
CA LEU A 63 31.55 11.35 -6.35
C LEU A 63 31.61 11.21 -4.82
N ALA A 64 30.78 10.35 -4.24
CA ALA A 64 30.83 10.05 -2.80
C ALA A 64 32.19 9.44 -2.41
N GLN A 65 32.76 8.57 -3.25
CA GLN A 65 34.09 8.00 -3.01
C GLN A 65 35.20 9.06 -3.09
N TYR A 66 35.16 9.97 -4.07
CA TYR A 66 36.13 11.05 -4.17
C TYR A 66 36.13 11.93 -2.93
N HIS A 67 34.95 12.17 -2.36
CA HIS A 67 34.83 12.90 -1.11
C HIS A 67 35.48 12.17 0.06
N LEU A 68 35.29 10.85 0.18
CA LEU A 68 35.94 10.06 1.22
C LEU A 68 37.46 10.07 1.05
N ASN A 69 37.95 9.84 -0.16
CA ASN A 69 39.39 9.83 -0.46
C ASN A 69 40.04 11.19 -0.12
N ALA A 70 39.38 12.30 -0.44
CA ALA A 70 39.88 13.65 -0.13
C ALA A 70 39.91 13.96 1.38
N ASN A 71 39.18 13.22 2.20
CA ASN A 71 39.04 13.46 3.65
C ASN A 71 39.54 12.28 4.49
N ASN A 72 40.57 11.55 4.04
CA ASN A 72 41.16 10.41 4.76
C ASN A 72 40.13 9.33 5.16
N ASN A 73 39.20 9.04 4.25
CA ASN A 73 38.09 8.08 4.45
C ASN A 73 37.13 8.45 5.59
N ASN A 74 37.07 9.73 5.99
CA ASN A 74 36.12 10.19 6.99
C ASN A 74 34.70 10.31 6.40
N ARG A 75 33.77 9.49 6.89
CA ARG A 75 32.35 9.50 6.47
C ARG A 75 31.51 10.58 7.15
N HIS A 76 32.04 11.28 8.16
CA HIS A 76 31.28 12.22 9.01
C HIS A 76 30.43 13.21 8.20
N LYS A 77 31.01 13.85 7.18
CA LYS A 77 30.27 14.82 6.37
C LYS A 77 29.11 14.19 5.61
N LEU A 78 29.29 13.00 5.02
CA LEU A 78 28.21 12.30 4.30
C LEU A 78 27.09 11.87 5.25
N SER A 79 27.45 11.32 6.41
CA SER A 79 26.47 10.95 7.44
C SER A 79 25.72 12.17 7.97
N GLN A 80 26.42 13.29 8.18
CA GLN A 80 25.78 14.54 8.61
C GLN A 80 24.85 15.10 7.53
N LEU A 81 25.24 15.01 6.25
CA LEU A 81 24.41 15.45 5.13
C LEU A 81 23.10 14.65 5.04
N LEU A 82 23.16 13.33 5.28
CA LEU A 82 21.96 12.50 5.41
C LEU A 82 21.08 12.98 6.56
N ILE A 83 21.67 13.19 7.74
CA ILE A 83 20.95 13.71 8.91
C ILE A 83 20.27 15.03 8.55
N ASP A 84 20.99 16.00 8.03
CA ASP A 84 20.46 17.34 7.77
C ASP A 84 19.29 17.32 6.76
N GLU A 85 19.38 16.53 5.70
CA GLU A 85 18.36 16.47 4.65
C GLU A 85 17.14 15.60 5.01
N PHE A 86 17.34 14.56 5.84
CA PHE A 86 16.32 13.57 6.13
C PHE A 86 15.77 13.58 7.57
N SER A 87 16.34 14.39 8.48
CA SER A 87 15.85 14.53 9.86
C SER A 87 14.54 15.29 9.96
N ASP A 88 14.25 16.17 8.99
CA ASP A 88 12.98 16.87 8.95
C ASP A 88 11.83 15.86 8.83
N LEU A 89 10.88 15.94 9.78
CA LEU A 89 9.69 15.11 9.83
C LEU A 89 8.74 15.48 8.69
N LYS A 90 9.07 15.08 7.47
CA LYS A 90 8.18 15.21 6.32
C LYS A 90 7.05 14.20 6.45
N ASN A 91 5.86 14.62 6.02
CA ASN A 91 4.67 13.80 6.03
C ASN A 91 4.62 12.91 4.78
N PRO A 92 4.13 11.66 4.89
CA PRO A 92 3.91 10.83 3.73
C PRO A 92 2.97 11.49 2.72
N THR A 93 3.29 11.36 1.43
CA THR A 93 2.44 11.87 0.35
C THR A 93 1.16 11.04 0.21
N GLU A 94 0.21 11.54 -0.60
CA GLU A 94 -1.00 10.79 -0.93
C GLU A 94 -0.68 9.41 -1.54
N ASN A 95 0.37 9.30 -2.35
CA ASN A 95 0.80 8.02 -2.93
C ASN A 95 1.18 6.99 -1.86
N HIS A 96 1.92 7.41 -0.83
CA HIS A 96 2.27 6.55 0.30
C HIS A 96 1.00 6.10 1.04
N SER A 97 0.07 7.03 1.26
CA SER A 97 -1.21 6.74 1.91
C SER A 97 -2.08 5.78 1.10
N LEU A 98 -2.10 5.88 -0.23
CA LEU A 98 -2.82 4.97 -1.11
C LEU A 98 -2.22 3.56 -1.08
N LEU A 99 -0.88 3.45 -1.17
CA LEU A 99 -0.18 2.16 -1.06
C LEU A 99 -0.41 1.50 0.30
N ALA A 100 -0.35 2.27 1.39
CA ALA A 100 -0.55 1.76 2.74
C ALA A 100 -1.95 1.14 2.98
N ARG A 101 -2.96 1.57 2.21
CA ARG A 101 -4.33 1.04 2.28
C ARG A 101 -4.54 -0.24 1.49
N LEU A 102 -3.64 -0.57 0.56
CA LEU A 102 -3.65 -1.82 -0.18
C LEU A 102 -3.09 -2.95 0.68
N PRO A 103 -3.49 -4.22 0.43
CA PRO A 103 -3.06 -5.39 1.21
C PRO A 103 -1.61 -5.84 0.86
N ILE A 104 -0.72 -4.90 0.56
CA ILE A 104 0.66 -5.19 0.16
C ILE A 104 1.47 -5.47 1.41
N GLN A 105 2.10 -6.64 1.49
CA GLN A 105 2.86 -7.07 2.67
C GLN A 105 4.37 -6.81 2.51
N THR A 106 4.87 -6.73 1.29
CA THR A 106 6.30 -6.62 0.99
C THR A 106 6.60 -5.29 0.31
N TYR A 107 7.46 -4.48 0.95
CA TYR A 107 7.97 -3.24 0.40
C TYR A 107 9.49 -3.29 0.35
N TRP A 108 10.05 -2.90 -0.79
CA TRP A 108 11.48 -2.72 -0.98
C TRP A 108 11.77 -1.26 -1.32
N THR A 109 12.88 -0.74 -0.83
CA THR A 109 13.32 0.62 -1.14
C THR A 109 14.84 0.76 -1.02
N THR A 110 15.38 1.71 -1.78
CA THR A 110 16.77 2.19 -1.65
C THR A 110 16.82 3.55 -0.95
N ASN A 111 15.67 4.06 -0.48
CA ASN A 111 15.57 5.34 0.21
C ASN A 111 15.90 5.20 1.70
N TYR A 112 16.50 6.25 2.26
CA TYR A 112 16.84 6.34 3.68
C TYR A 112 15.67 6.85 4.54
N ASP A 113 14.73 7.59 3.94
CA ASP A 113 13.56 8.18 4.63
C ASP A 113 12.59 7.12 5.19
N ARG A 114 11.72 7.54 6.12
CA ARG A 114 10.75 6.65 6.79
C ARG A 114 9.30 6.88 6.34
N LEU A 115 9.07 7.36 5.12
CA LEU A 115 7.72 7.73 4.67
C LEU A 115 6.80 6.52 4.48
N ILE A 116 7.34 5.39 4.05
CA ILE A 116 6.59 4.15 3.83
C ILE A 116 6.08 3.63 5.17
N GLU A 117 6.97 3.54 6.15
CA GLU A 117 6.72 3.07 7.50
C GLU A 117 5.66 3.96 8.17
N LYS A 118 5.86 5.29 8.14
CA LYS A 118 4.90 6.26 8.69
C LYS A 118 3.52 6.13 8.05
N ALA A 119 3.43 5.95 6.72
CA ALA A 119 2.14 5.79 6.04
C ALA A 119 1.42 4.50 6.44
N LEU A 120 2.17 3.40 6.56
CA LEU A 120 1.64 2.10 7.01
C LEU A 120 1.14 2.18 8.46
N GLU A 121 1.93 2.78 9.35
CA GLU A 121 1.57 2.98 10.76
C GLU A 121 0.35 3.90 10.92
N ALA A 122 0.28 4.99 10.15
CA ALA A 122 -0.90 5.86 10.09
C ALA A 122 -2.15 5.12 9.57
N GLY A 123 -1.96 4.12 8.70
CA GLY A 123 -2.99 3.17 8.26
C GLY A 123 -3.37 2.11 9.30
N GLY A 124 -2.75 2.12 10.49
CA GLY A 124 -2.98 1.16 11.56
C GLY A 124 -2.26 -0.19 11.38
N ARG A 125 -1.26 -0.25 10.50
CA ARG A 125 -0.50 -1.48 10.21
C ARG A 125 0.76 -1.57 11.07
N ARG A 126 1.11 -2.78 11.49
CA ARG A 126 2.35 -3.10 12.19
C ARG A 126 3.46 -3.34 11.17
N VAL A 127 4.45 -2.46 11.14
CA VAL A 127 5.56 -2.49 10.18
C VAL A 127 6.77 -3.21 10.78
N ASP A 128 7.37 -4.12 10.03
CA ASP A 128 8.67 -4.73 10.35
C ASP A 128 9.73 -4.13 9.42
N SER A 129 10.46 -3.11 9.88
CA SER A 129 11.50 -2.45 9.08
C SER A 129 12.82 -3.23 9.19
N LYS A 130 13.44 -3.49 8.04
CA LYS A 130 14.65 -4.29 7.85
C LYS A 130 15.67 -3.46 7.08
N TYR A 131 16.62 -2.87 7.79
CA TYR A 131 17.70 -2.06 7.23
C TYR A 131 19.10 -2.55 7.64
N THR A 132 19.20 -3.55 8.52
CA THR A 132 20.45 -4.28 8.81
C THR A 132 20.28 -5.78 8.56
N VAL A 133 21.40 -6.48 8.29
CA VAL A 133 21.38 -7.93 8.03
C VAL A 133 20.83 -8.72 9.22
N ASN A 134 21.19 -8.36 10.44
CA ASN A 134 20.72 -9.05 11.65
C ASN A 134 19.20 -8.94 11.82
N GLN A 135 18.59 -7.84 11.37
CA GLN A 135 17.14 -7.69 11.43
C GLN A 135 16.42 -8.69 10.51
N LEU A 136 17.03 -9.15 9.41
CA LEU A 136 16.43 -10.15 8.52
C LEU A 136 16.15 -11.49 9.24
N ALA A 137 16.96 -11.83 10.25
CA ALA A 137 16.79 -13.05 11.05
C ALA A 137 15.66 -12.94 12.09
N THR A 138 15.16 -11.73 12.36
CA THR A 138 14.12 -11.48 13.36
C THR A 138 12.76 -11.27 12.70
N THR A 139 11.67 -11.55 13.41
CA THR A 139 10.31 -11.30 12.91
C THR A 139 9.50 -10.55 13.94
N ARG A 140 8.98 -9.38 13.57
CA ARG A 140 8.07 -8.61 14.44
C ARG A 140 6.73 -9.34 14.57
N ARG A 141 6.30 -9.62 15.80
CA ARG A 141 5.06 -10.36 16.07
C ARG A 141 3.84 -9.64 15.50
N GLY A 142 3.07 -10.37 14.70
CA GLY A 142 1.88 -9.87 14.03
C GLY A 142 2.15 -8.75 13.02
N ARG A 143 3.36 -8.67 12.46
CA ARG A 143 3.64 -7.71 11.38
C ARG A 143 2.58 -7.83 10.26
N ASP A 144 2.07 -6.70 9.84
CA ASP A 144 1.16 -6.61 8.71
C ASP A 144 1.94 -6.34 7.42
N ALA A 145 3.11 -5.70 7.50
CA ALA A 145 4.01 -5.43 6.37
C ALA A 145 5.48 -5.53 6.78
N VAL A 146 6.35 -5.86 5.84
CA VAL A 146 7.81 -5.80 5.94
C VAL A 146 8.33 -4.74 4.99
N VAL A 147 9.20 -3.86 5.48
CA VAL A 147 9.86 -2.81 4.68
C VAL A 147 11.36 -3.11 4.67
N TYR A 148 11.87 -3.53 3.53
CA TYR A 148 13.29 -3.80 3.30
C TYR A 148 13.97 -2.56 2.73
N LYS A 149 14.99 -2.05 3.41
CA LYS A 149 15.75 -0.87 3.00
C LYS A 149 17.17 -1.29 2.68
N MET A 150 17.48 -1.36 1.39
CA MET A 150 18.74 -1.94 0.91
C MET A 150 19.95 -1.08 1.29
N HIS A 151 19.80 0.24 1.29
CA HIS A 151 20.92 1.16 1.50
C HIS A 151 21.03 1.66 2.93
N GLY A 152 20.23 1.12 3.86
CA GLY A 152 20.21 1.53 5.26
C GLY A 152 19.04 2.46 5.59
N ASP A 153 19.15 3.11 6.75
CA ASP A 153 18.09 3.94 7.34
C ASP A 153 18.68 5.22 7.94
N ILE A 154 17.89 6.29 7.95
CA ILE A 154 18.29 7.58 8.52
C ILE A 154 18.58 7.53 10.03
N GLU A 155 18.04 6.55 10.76
CA GLU A 155 18.39 6.31 12.17
C GLU A 155 19.84 5.83 12.34
N HIS A 156 20.45 5.25 11.30
CA HIS A 156 21.81 4.70 11.32
C HIS A 156 22.63 5.24 10.13
N PRO A 157 22.84 6.57 10.03
CA PRO A 157 23.44 7.21 8.84
C PRO A 157 24.92 6.87 8.66
N THR A 158 25.58 6.33 9.69
CA THR A 158 26.96 5.83 9.63
C THR A 158 27.10 4.50 8.91
N GLU A 159 26.01 3.74 8.77
CA GLU A 159 25.96 2.44 8.10
C GLU A 159 25.34 2.52 6.70
N ALA A 160 24.90 3.72 6.28
CA ALA A 160 24.28 3.92 4.98
C ALA A 160 25.23 3.55 3.82
N ILE A 161 24.68 2.96 2.76
CA ILE A 161 25.40 2.61 1.52
C ILE A 161 25.40 3.83 0.60
N LEU A 162 26.56 4.42 0.34
CA LEU A 162 26.69 5.70 -0.35
C LEU A 162 27.85 5.73 -1.35
N SER A 163 29.01 5.19 -0.97
CA SER A 163 30.25 5.28 -1.75
C SER A 163 30.49 4.06 -2.62
N LYS A 164 31.37 4.19 -3.60
CA LYS A 164 31.74 3.09 -4.49
C LYS A 164 32.21 1.84 -3.73
N ASP A 165 33.04 2.03 -2.71
CA ASP A 165 33.51 0.92 -1.86
C ASP A 165 32.35 0.20 -1.15
N ASP A 166 31.31 0.92 -0.73
CA ASP A 166 30.13 0.33 -0.11
C ASP A 166 29.38 -0.60 -1.09
N TYR A 167 29.19 -0.15 -2.34
CA TYR A 167 28.54 -0.94 -3.39
C TYR A 167 29.37 -2.17 -3.78
N GLU A 168 30.69 -2.02 -3.92
CA GLU A 168 31.59 -3.14 -4.24
C GLU A 168 31.56 -4.22 -3.15
N ARG A 169 31.52 -3.79 -1.88
CA ARG A 169 31.45 -4.70 -0.72
C ARG A 169 30.03 -5.17 -0.41
N TYR A 170 29.00 -4.61 -1.05
CA TYR A 170 27.60 -4.89 -0.73
C TYR A 170 27.24 -6.37 -0.83
N SER A 171 27.79 -7.08 -1.83
CA SER A 171 27.57 -8.52 -1.98
C SER A 171 28.09 -9.35 -0.80
N LEU A 172 29.17 -8.88 -0.14
CA LEU A 172 29.79 -9.52 1.02
C LEU A 172 29.08 -9.13 2.31
N THR A 173 28.77 -7.84 2.49
CA THR A 173 28.20 -7.31 3.73
C THR A 173 26.69 -7.47 3.81
N HIS A 174 25.99 -7.41 2.68
CA HIS A 174 24.52 -7.42 2.57
C HIS A 174 24.00 -8.51 1.61
N GLY A 175 24.80 -9.54 1.33
CA GLY A 175 24.39 -10.72 0.53
C GLY A 175 23.03 -11.33 0.91
N PRO A 176 22.63 -11.36 2.20
CA PRO A 176 21.28 -11.77 2.60
C PRO A 176 20.15 -10.92 2.02
N PHE A 177 20.31 -9.59 1.89
CA PHE A 177 19.32 -8.73 1.22
C PHE A 177 19.19 -9.05 -0.26
N ILE A 178 20.31 -9.25 -0.95
CA ILE A 178 20.33 -9.68 -2.37
C ILE A 178 19.55 -11.00 -2.52
N THR A 179 19.76 -11.93 -1.60
CA THR A 179 19.11 -13.25 -1.64
C THR A 179 17.62 -13.15 -1.35
N ALA A 180 17.21 -12.35 -0.36
CA ALA A 180 15.81 -12.10 -0.05
C ALA A 180 15.07 -11.42 -1.21
N LEU A 181 15.66 -10.36 -1.78
CA LEU A 181 15.09 -9.67 -2.94
C LEU A 181 14.98 -10.60 -4.16
N SER A 182 16.00 -11.45 -4.38
CA SER A 182 15.96 -12.43 -5.46
C SER A 182 14.79 -13.41 -5.29
N GLY A 183 14.56 -13.90 -4.07
CA GLY A 183 13.42 -14.76 -3.76
C GLY A 183 12.08 -14.06 -3.98
N ASP A 184 11.95 -12.83 -3.47
CA ASP A 184 10.74 -12.04 -3.64
C ASP A 184 10.43 -11.76 -5.11
N LEU A 185 11.42 -11.39 -5.93
CA LEU A 185 11.22 -11.13 -7.37
C LEU A 185 10.79 -12.39 -8.13
N VAL A 186 11.18 -13.58 -7.68
CA VAL A 186 10.72 -14.84 -8.27
C VAL A 186 9.28 -15.16 -7.86
N GLU A 187 8.96 -14.96 -6.57
CA GLU A 187 7.66 -15.34 -6.00
C GLU A 187 6.54 -14.32 -6.26
N LYS A 188 6.87 -13.03 -6.26
CA LYS A 188 5.92 -11.92 -6.14
C LYS A 188 5.97 -11.01 -7.36
N THR A 189 4.84 -10.40 -7.67
CA THR A 189 4.74 -9.41 -8.75
C THR A 189 5.08 -8.03 -8.21
N PHE A 190 6.19 -7.46 -8.70
CA PHE A 190 6.67 -6.15 -8.30
C PHE A 190 6.04 -5.01 -9.09
N LEU A 191 5.75 -3.92 -8.38
CA LEU A 191 5.46 -2.60 -8.95
C LEU A 191 6.60 -1.63 -8.57
N PHE A 192 7.37 -1.19 -9.55
CA PHE A 192 8.45 -0.21 -9.38
C PHE A 192 7.92 1.22 -9.56
N LEU A 193 8.08 2.06 -8.54
CA LEU A 193 7.59 3.44 -8.51
C LEU A 193 8.72 4.43 -8.18
N GLY A 194 8.85 5.49 -8.99
CA GLY A 194 9.82 6.57 -8.75
C GLY A 194 11.28 6.11 -8.76
N PHE A 195 11.59 5.10 -9.58
CA PHE A 195 12.87 4.41 -9.60
C PHE A 195 13.53 4.50 -10.98
N SER A 196 14.85 4.71 -11.02
CA SER A 196 15.60 4.99 -12.26
C SER A 196 16.35 3.79 -12.84
N PHE A 197 16.35 2.62 -12.18
CA PHE A 197 17.13 1.42 -12.58
C PHE A 197 18.63 1.66 -12.82
N THR A 198 19.15 2.76 -12.29
CA THR A 198 20.58 3.07 -12.31
C THR A 198 21.32 2.50 -11.10
N ASP A 199 20.63 1.70 -10.28
CA ASP A 199 21.18 1.12 -9.05
C ASP A 199 21.96 -0.17 -9.37
N PRO A 200 23.29 -0.21 -9.11
CA PRO A 200 24.11 -1.39 -9.40
C PRO A 200 23.68 -2.64 -8.63
N ASN A 201 23.16 -2.49 -7.40
CA ASN A 201 22.76 -3.63 -6.58
C ASN A 201 21.49 -4.28 -7.14
N LEU A 202 20.53 -3.47 -7.61
CA LEU A 202 19.34 -4.01 -8.26
C LEU A 202 19.67 -4.62 -9.62
N ASP A 203 20.49 -3.97 -10.44
CA ASP A 203 20.90 -4.50 -11.74
C ASP A 203 21.58 -5.87 -11.60
N PHE A 204 22.44 -6.01 -10.58
CA PHE A 204 23.04 -7.30 -10.23
C PHE A 204 21.99 -8.37 -9.89
N VAL A 205 20.97 -8.04 -9.09
CA VAL A 205 19.89 -8.97 -8.73
C VAL A 205 19.07 -9.37 -9.95
N LEU A 206 18.64 -8.41 -10.76
CA LEU A 206 17.84 -8.65 -11.97
C LEU A 206 18.61 -9.50 -12.98
N SER A 207 19.89 -9.20 -13.18
CA SER A 207 20.80 -9.99 -14.02
C SER A 207 20.92 -11.43 -13.56
N ARG A 208 21.02 -11.65 -12.24
CA ARG A 208 21.13 -12.98 -11.64
C ARG A 208 19.84 -13.81 -11.80
N ILE A 209 18.67 -13.19 -11.68
CA ILE A 209 17.37 -13.85 -11.90
C ILE A 209 17.23 -14.22 -13.37
N ARG A 210 17.51 -13.27 -14.27
CA ARG A 210 17.44 -13.48 -15.71
C ARG A 210 18.31 -14.65 -16.17
N ALA A 211 19.54 -14.73 -15.67
CA ALA A 211 20.47 -15.80 -16.00
C ALA A 211 19.98 -17.19 -15.57
N ARG A 212 19.10 -17.29 -14.57
CA ARG A 212 18.60 -18.57 -14.05
C ARG A 212 17.27 -19.01 -14.65
N PHE A 213 16.36 -18.06 -14.89
CA PHE A 213 14.99 -18.37 -15.28
C PHE A 213 14.71 -18.12 -16.76
N GLU A 214 15.68 -17.55 -17.51
CA GLU A 214 15.65 -17.31 -18.95
C GLU A 214 14.27 -16.85 -19.47
N LYS A 215 13.45 -17.77 -19.99
CA LYS A 215 12.15 -17.51 -20.65
C LYS A 215 10.93 -17.59 -19.73
N HIS A 216 11.07 -18.05 -18.48
CA HIS A 216 9.97 -18.30 -17.55
C HIS A 216 9.98 -17.35 -16.35
N GLN A 217 10.46 -16.13 -16.56
CA GLN A 217 10.47 -15.09 -15.53
C GLN A 217 9.05 -14.58 -15.27
N ARG A 218 8.73 -14.31 -14.01
CA ARG A 218 7.50 -13.60 -13.63
C ARG A 218 7.50 -12.20 -14.23
N GLN A 219 6.34 -11.72 -14.67
CA GLN A 219 6.20 -10.35 -15.16
C GLN A 219 6.12 -9.37 -13.99
N HIS A 220 6.81 -8.23 -14.11
CA HIS A 220 6.74 -7.12 -13.18
C HIS A 220 6.32 -5.84 -13.91
N PHE A 221 6.04 -4.78 -13.16
CA PHE A 221 5.56 -3.52 -13.71
C PHE A 221 6.40 -2.34 -13.21
N CYS A 222 6.70 -1.39 -14.09
CA CYS A 222 7.31 -0.13 -13.71
C CYS A 222 6.47 1.04 -14.23
N VAL A 223 6.29 2.09 -13.42
CA VAL A 223 5.65 3.33 -13.86
C VAL A 223 6.73 4.38 -14.17
N MET A 224 6.76 4.85 -15.41
CA MET A 224 7.74 5.85 -15.88
C MET A 224 7.06 7.04 -16.55
N LYS A 225 7.56 8.25 -16.29
CA LYS A 225 7.10 9.45 -16.99
C LYS A 225 7.61 9.46 -18.43
N ARG A 226 6.71 9.63 -19.39
CA ARG A 226 7.04 9.81 -20.81
C ARG A 226 7.89 11.05 -20.98
N ARG A 227 8.98 10.94 -21.76
CA ARG A 227 9.82 12.09 -22.06
C ARG A 227 9.00 13.13 -22.81
N THR A 228 8.83 14.29 -22.20
CA THR A 228 8.20 15.47 -22.82
C THR A 228 9.28 16.51 -23.12
N ARG A 229 9.12 17.25 -24.21
CA ARG A 229 10.11 18.26 -24.63
C ARG A 229 10.06 19.48 -23.70
N ASN A 230 11.20 19.86 -23.14
CA ASN A 230 11.30 21.08 -22.33
C ASN A 230 11.35 22.33 -23.24
N LYS A 231 10.80 23.46 -22.78
CA LYS A 231 10.78 24.72 -23.56
C LYS A 231 12.18 25.22 -23.96
N ARG A 232 13.21 24.86 -23.19
CA ARG A 232 14.61 25.28 -23.37
C ARG A 232 15.46 24.24 -24.11
N GLU A 233 14.89 23.10 -24.49
CA GLU A 233 15.60 21.96 -25.06
C GLU A 233 15.55 21.97 -26.59
N GLY A 234 16.71 21.77 -27.20
CA GLY A 234 16.85 21.63 -28.65
C GLY A 234 16.11 20.39 -29.16
N LYS A 235 15.68 20.41 -30.43
CA LYS A 235 14.97 19.26 -31.03
C LYS A 235 15.83 17.99 -30.98
N THR A 236 17.11 18.10 -31.33
CA THR A 236 18.07 16.98 -31.35
C THR A 236 18.31 16.38 -29.96
N GLU A 237 18.39 17.22 -28.92
CA GLU A 237 18.57 16.76 -27.54
C GLU A 237 17.35 15.98 -27.04
N PHE A 238 16.15 16.47 -27.37
CA PHE A 238 14.90 15.77 -27.08
C PHE A 238 14.81 14.42 -27.82
N GLU A 239 15.14 14.37 -29.11
CA GLU A 239 15.14 13.13 -29.90
C GLU A 239 16.15 12.10 -29.37
N TYR A 240 17.33 12.56 -28.93
CA TYR A 240 18.31 11.71 -28.25
C TYR A 240 17.77 11.14 -26.95
N ALA A 241 17.17 11.99 -26.10
CA ALA A 241 16.60 11.55 -24.82
C ALA A 241 15.41 10.60 -25.00
N GLU A 242 14.55 10.84 -25.99
CA GLU A 242 13.43 9.95 -26.33
C GLU A 242 13.94 8.58 -26.80
N THR A 243 14.95 8.57 -27.68
CA THR A 243 15.60 7.34 -28.15
C THR A 243 16.23 6.58 -26.97
N LYS A 244 16.93 7.28 -26.08
CA LYS A 244 17.50 6.68 -24.87
C LYS A 244 16.42 6.07 -23.97
N GLN A 245 15.28 6.75 -23.77
CA GLN A 245 14.16 6.20 -22.99
C GLN A 245 13.62 4.92 -23.64
N LYS A 246 13.45 4.89 -24.97
CA LYS A 246 13.01 3.70 -25.70
C LYS A 246 13.98 2.53 -25.48
N LEU A 247 15.29 2.76 -25.56
CA LEU A 247 16.32 1.74 -25.33
C LEU A 247 16.30 1.21 -23.89
N VAL A 248 16.18 2.10 -22.89
CA VAL A 248 16.06 1.69 -21.48
C VAL A 248 14.80 0.85 -21.26
N THR A 249 13.66 1.25 -21.82
CA THR A 249 12.43 0.46 -21.74
C THR A 249 12.56 -0.92 -22.40
N GLN A 250 13.26 -1.01 -23.53
CA GLN A 250 13.56 -2.31 -24.15
C GLN A 250 14.49 -3.17 -23.28
N ASP A 251 15.43 -2.56 -22.59
CA ASP A 251 16.33 -3.27 -21.67
C ASP A 251 15.56 -3.86 -20.48
N LEU A 252 14.60 -3.11 -19.92
CA LEU A 252 13.71 -3.59 -18.86
C LEU A 252 12.88 -4.82 -19.26
N MET A 253 12.52 -4.94 -20.55
CA MET A 253 11.83 -6.13 -21.06
C MET A 253 12.69 -7.39 -20.98
N ARG A 254 14.02 -7.28 -20.95
CA ARG A 254 14.94 -8.43 -20.74
C ARG A 254 14.75 -9.08 -19.37
N PHE A 255 14.27 -8.29 -18.40
CA PHE A 255 13.94 -8.71 -17.04
C PHE A 255 12.44 -8.95 -16.85
N ASN A 256 11.67 -9.01 -17.95
CA ASN A 256 10.22 -9.12 -17.96
C ASN A 256 9.50 -8.02 -17.16
N ILE A 257 10.07 -6.80 -17.13
CA ILE A 257 9.47 -5.63 -16.48
C ILE A 257 8.72 -4.81 -17.54
N LYS A 258 7.39 -4.87 -17.53
CA LYS A 258 6.54 -4.06 -18.41
C LYS A 258 6.48 -2.61 -17.91
N THR A 259 6.79 -1.66 -18.78
CA THR A 259 6.74 -0.24 -18.45
C THR A 259 5.36 0.36 -18.78
N ILE A 260 4.77 1.05 -17.81
CA ILE A 260 3.54 1.83 -17.94
C ILE A 260 3.95 3.29 -18.00
N PHE A 261 3.61 3.95 -19.11
CA PHE A 261 3.93 5.37 -19.29
C PHE A 261 2.85 6.25 -18.70
N ILE A 262 3.28 7.31 -18.02
CA ILE A 262 2.45 8.41 -17.55
C ILE A 262 2.92 9.72 -18.17
N ASP A 263 2.03 10.69 -18.33
CA ASP A 263 2.41 11.99 -18.89
C ASP A 263 2.84 12.97 -17.78
N ASP A 264 2.23 12.88 -16.61
CA ASP A 264 2.62 13.65 -15.44
C ASP A 264 2.72 12.82 -14.15
N TYR A 265 3.52 13.29 -13.18
CA TYR A 265 3.66 12.64 -11.88
C TYR A 265 2.33 12.56 -11.10
N GLY A 266 1.40 13.51 -11.32
CA GLY A 266 0.05 13.42 -10.76
C GLY A 266 -0.76 12.21 -11.27
N ASP A 267 -0.41 11.65 -12.43
CA ASP A 267 -1.06 10.46 -12.96
C ASP A 267 -0.68 9.20 -12.17
N VAL A 268 0.48 9.17 -11.48
CA VAL A 268 0.80 8.10 -10.51
C VAL A 268 -0.27 8.07 -9.43
N THR A 269 -0.63 9.24 -8.88
CA THR A 269 -1.65 9.34 -7.83
C THR A 269 -3.00 8.87 -8.33
N ARG A 270 -3.39 9.27 -9.56
CA ARG A 270 -4.63 8.80 -10.20
C ARG A 270 -4.64 7.29 -10.43
N LEU A 271 -3.54 6.73 -10.89
CA LEU A 271 -3.37 5.29 -11.11
C LEU A 271 -3.52 4.51 -9.80
N LEU A 272 -2.81 4.93 -8.75
CA LEU A 272 -2.89 4.31 -7.42
C LEU A 272 -4.29 4.45 -6.81
N ALA A 273 -4.94 5.60 -6.98
CA ALA A 273 -6.30 5.84 -6.52
C ALA A 273 -7.32 4.96 -7.26
N ASP A 274 -7.15 4.74 -8.57
CA ASP A 274 -8.01 3.85 -9.32
C ASP A 274 -7.79 2.39 -8.92
N MET A 275 -6.54 1.95 -8.76
CA MET A 275 -6.20 0.63 -8.24
C MET A 275 -6.85 0.39 -6.87
N ASP A 276 -6.70 1.33 -5.94
CA ASP A 276 -7.30 1.29 -4.62
C ASP A 276 -8.85 1.24 -4.67
N ARG A 277 -9.47 2.09 -5.50
CA ARG A 277 -10.91 2.10 -5.72
C ARG A 277 -11.42 0.76 -6.25
N ARG A 278 -10.78 0.21 -7.28
CA ARG A 278 -11.14 -1.09 -7.90
C ARG A 278 -10.97 -2.23 -6.91
N PHE A 279 -9.91 -2.21 -6.11
CA PHE A 279 -9.69 -3.21 -5.06
C PHE A 279 -10.78 -3.17 -4.00
N ARG A 280 -11.17 -1.98 -3.51
CA ARG A 280 -12.23 -1.84 -2.50
C ARG A 280 -13.61 -2.23 -3.02
N ARG A 281 -13.92 -1.93 -4.28
CA ARG A 281 -15.21 -2.29 -4.90
C ARG A 281 -15.47 -3.79 -5.00
N ARG A 282 -14.44 -4.63 -4.84
CA ARG A 282 -14.62 -6.08 -4.71
C ARG A 282 -15.18 -6.50 -3.35
N THR A 283 -15.23 -5.60 -2.36
CA THR A 283 -15.83 -5.87 -1.05
C THR A 283 -17.19 -5.20 -0.94
N VAL A 284 -18.24 -5.99 -0.73
CA VAL A 284 -19.61 -5.53 -0.52
C VAL A 284 -19.91 -5.57 0.98
N PHE A 285 -20.31 -4.43 1.54
CA PHE A 285 -20.80 -4.35 2.90
C PHE A 285 -22.31 -4.47 2.94
N ILE A 286 -22.82 -5.53 3.55
CA ILE A 286 -24.26 -5.74 3.74
C ILE A 286 -24.62 -5.26 5.16
N SER A 287 -25.46 -4.23 5.20
CA SER A 287 -25.97 -3.63 6.44
C SER A 287 -27.49 -3.72 6.43
N GLY A 288 -28.05 -4.27 7.49
CA GLY A 288 -29.49 -4.41 7.66
C GLY A 288 -29.81 -5.20 8.92
N SER A 289 -30.94 -4.86 9.53
CA SER A 289 -31.56 -5.61 10.62
C SER A 289 -33.07 -5.51 10.45
N ALA A 290 -33.77 -6.62 10.59
CA ALA A 290 -35.22 -6.68 10.44
C ALA A 290 -35.81 -7.55 11.55
N SER A 291 -36.91 -7.08 12.13
CA SER A 291 -37.79 -7.83 13.04
C SER A 291 -39.21 -7.95 12.51
N ASP A 292 -39.58 -7.09 11.56
CA ASP A 292 -40.79 -7.15 10.76
C ASP A 292 -40.37 -7.30 9.29
N TYR A 293 -40.97 -8.26 8.60
CA TYR A 293 -40.64 -8.64 7.23
C TYR A 293 -41.77 -8.31 6.24
N GLY A 294 -42.82 -7.63 6.73
CA GLY A 294 -43.96 -7.20 5.95
C GLY A 294 -44.54 -8.32 5.09
N VAL A 295 -44.87 -7.98 3.84
CA VAL A 295 -45.58 -8.86 2.90
C VAL A 295 -44.75 -10.07 2.47
N TRP A 296 -43.42 -9.98 2.48
CA TRP A 296 -42.55 -11.08 2.06
C TRP A 296 -42.43 -12.17 3.13
N GLY A 297 -42.64 -11.82 4.39
CA GLY A 297 -42.42 -12.73 5.50
C GLY A 297 -40.94 -13.07 5.72
N GLN A 298 -40.65 -13.68 6.86
CA GLN A 298 -39.27 -13.95 7.28
C GLN A 298 -38.57 -14.94 6.34
N ALA A 299 -39.21 -16.06 6.02
CA ALA A 299 -38.58 -17.14 5.24
C ALA A 299 -38.15 -16.67 3.83
N ALA A 300 -39.00 -15.93 3.11
CA ALA A 300 -38.66 -15.46 1.77
C ALA A 300 -37.55 -14.39 1.81
N THR A 301 -37.54 -13.52 2.83
CA THR A 301 -36.49 -12.53 3.04
C THR A 301 -35.14 -13.21 3.33
N GLU A 302 -35.13 -14.20 4.22
CA GLU A 302 -33.92 -14.97 4.53
C GLU A 302 -33.40 -15.75 3.31
N GLU A 303 -34.30 -16.36 2.52
CA GLU A 303 -33.93 -17.05 1.29
C GLU A 303 -33.33 -16.09 0.26
N PHE A 304 -33.94 -14.92 0.06
CA PHE A 304 -33.41 -13.88 -0.81
C PHE A 304 -32.00 -13.45 -0.38
N MET A 305 -31.81 -13.13 0.91
CA MET A 305 -30.50 -12.70 1.43
C MET A 305 -29.44 -13.79 1.30
N SER A 306 -29.83 -15.06 1.47
CA SER A 306 -28.97 -16.22 1.26
C SER A 306 -28.56 -16.36 -0.21
N LYS A 307 -29.51 -16.25 -1.15
CA LYS A 307 -29.23 -16.30 -2.60
C LYS A 307 -28.38 -15.12 -3.06
N LEU A 308 -28.66 -13.92 -2.56
CA LEU A 308 -27.85 -12.73 -2.83
C LEU A 308 -26.41 -12.94 -2.38
N ALA A 309 -26.21 -13.44 -1.16
CA ALA A 309 -24.87 -13.72 -0.65
C ALA A 309 -24.14 -14.78 -1.50
N ALA A 310 -24.83 -15.87 -1.87
CA ALA A 310 -24.27 -16.89 -2.75
C ALA A 310 -23.85 -16.34 -4.12
N GLU A 311 -24.69 -15.52 -4.75
CA GLU A 311 -24.38 -14.92 -6.05
C GLU A 311 -23.22 -13.92 -6.00
N LEU A 312 -23.10 -13.16 -4.92
CA LEU A 312 -21.95 -12.28 -4.69
C LEU A 312 -20.65 -13.08 -4.57
N ILE A 313 -20.66 -14.21 -3.85
CA ILE A 313 -19.50 -15.12 -3.76
C ILE A 313 -19.18 -15.74 -5.14
N ASN A 314 -20.19 -16.14 -5.92
CA ASN A 314 -20.00 -16.67 -7.27
C ASN A 314 -19.29 -15.69 -8.21
N LYS A 315 -19.57 -14.39 -8.05
CA LYS A 315 -18.90 -13.32 -8.79
C LYS A 315 -17.50 -12.98 -8.24
N ASN A 316 -16.95 -13.78 -7.33
CA ASN A 316 -15.67 -13.56 -6.62
C ASN A 316 -15.62 -12.23 -5.85
N LEU A 317 -16.75 -11.78 -5.30
CA LEU A 317 -16.80 -10.62 -4.41
C LEU A 317 -16.63 -11.06 -2.95
N ARG A 318 -16.05 -10.19 -2.14
CA ARG A 318 -15.93 -10.36 -0.69
C ARG A 318 -17.14 -9.75 -0.01
N ILE A 319 -17.66 -10.41 1.00
CA ILE A 319 -18.82 -9.93 1.76
C ILE A 319 -18.39 -9.58 3.18
N THR A 320 -18.80 -8.41 3.64
CA THR A 320 -18.68 -7.99 5.04
C THR A 320 -20.09 -7.72 5.57
N SER A 321 -20.43 -8.23 6.76
CA SER A 321 -21.74 -8.02 7.39
C SER A 321 -21.60 -7.44 8.79
N GLY A 322 -22.56 -6.61 9.17
CA GLY A 322 -22.73 -6.12 10.55
C GLY A 322 -23.39 -7.13 11.49
N PHE A 323 -23.82 -8.30 10.98
CA PHE A 323 -24.58 -9.30 11.73
C PHE A 323 -25.87 -8.74 12.37
N GLY A 324 -26.58 -7.86 11.65
CA GLY A 324 -27.85 -7.34 12.14
C GLY A 324 -28.90 -8.43 12.30
N LEU A 325 -29.73 -8.31 13.34
CA LEU A 325 -30.77 -9.29 13.68
C LEU A 325 -31.70 -9.54 12.47
N GLY A 326 -32.02 -10.81 12.20
CA GLY A 326 -32.95 -11.21 11.12
C GLY A 326 -32.38 -11.20 9.69
N ILE A 327 -31.27 -10.51 9.44
CA ILE A 327 -30.66 -10.42 8.10
C ILE A 327 -29.26 -11.05 8.07
N GLY A 328 -28.47 -10.84 9.13
CA GLY A 328 -27.08 -11.26 9.19
C GLY A 328 -26.87 -12.76 9.09
N SER A 329 -27.70 -13.56 9.78
CA SER A 329 -27.62 -15.03 9.77
C SER A 329 -27.87 -15.62 8.38
N ALA A 330 -28.84 -15.08 7.64
CA ALA A 330 -29.18 -15.51 6.29
C ALA A 330 -28.03 -15.24 5.30
N VAL A 331 -27.41 -14.07 5.39
CA VAL A 331 -26.24 -13.71 4.56
C VAL A 331 -25.07 -14.65 4.83
N VAL A 332 -24.79 -14.95 6.11
CA VAL A 332 -23.72 -15.89 6.48
C VAL A 332 -24.01 -17.28 5.93
N LYS A 333 -25.24 -17.77 6.13
CA LYS A 333 -25.67 -19.08 5.65
C LYS A 333 -25.44 -19.23 4.15
N GLY A 334 -25.93 -18.28 3.35
CA GLY A 334 -25.78 -18.32 1.89
C GLY A 334 -24.33 -18.23 1.42
N ALA A 335 -23.55 -17.32 2.01
CA ALA A 335 -22.13 -17.19 1.69
C ALA A 335 -21.36 -18.49 2.01
N VAL A 336 -21.55 -19.04 3.20
CA VAL A 336 -20.87 -20.26 3.65
C VAL A 336 -21.26 -21.46 2.80
N GLN A 337 -22.55 -21.65 2.53
CA GLN A 337 -23.04 -22.73 1.66
C GLN A 337 -22.38 -22.67 0.27
N GLN A 338 -22.28 -21.48 -0.33
CA GLN A 338 -21.67 -21.33 -1.64
C GLN A 338 -20.18 -21.67 -1.63
N ILE A 339 -19.45 -21.22 -0.59
CA ILE A 339 -18.03 -21.51 -0.40
C ILE A 339 -17.81 -23.04 -0.31
N TYR A 340 -18.61 -23.74 0.49
CA TYR A 340 -18.52 -25.20 0.63
C TYR A 340 -18.88 -25.94 -0.67
N SER A 341 -19.86 -25.46 -1.43
CA SER A 341 -20.32 -26.12 -2.66
C SER A 341 -19.31 -26.03 -3.82
N THR A 342 -18.44 -25.00 -3.82
CA THR A 342 -17.49 -24.74 -4.92
C THR A 342 -16.10 -25.37 -4.68
N SER A 343 -15.79 -25.78 -3.44
CA SER A 343 -14.58 -26.50 -2.94
C SER A 343 -13.19 -25.85 -3.09
N HIS A 344 -12.30 -26.13 -2.11
CA HIS A 344 -10.88 -25.76 -1.96
C HIS A 344 -10.51 -24.29 -1.63
N ARG A 345 -11.39 -23.50 -1.00
CA ARG A 345 -11.04 -22.14 -0.55
C ARG A 345 -11.14 -22.01 0.96
N SER A 346 -10.09 -21.48 1.61
CA SER A 346 -10.09 -21.28 3.06
C SER A 346 -11.19 -20.28 3.45
N ILE A 347 -11.88 -20.59 4.54
CA ILE A 347 -12.94 -19.72 5.08
C ILE A 347 -12.35 -18.33 5.37
N ASP A 348 -11.12 -18.20 5.87
CA ASP A 348 -10.53 -16.93 6.29
C ASP A 348 -10.30 -15.90 5.16
N GLU A 349 -10.13 -16.33 3.91
CA GLU A 349 -9.91 -15.43 2.77
C GLU A 349 -11.22 -14.84 2.19
N GLN A 350 -12.34 -15.56 2.33
CA GLN A 350 -13.66 -15.15 1.87
C GLN A 350 -14.64 -14.81 3.01
N ALA A 351 -14.32 -15.19 4.25
CA ALA A 351 -15.17 -14.99 5.41
C ALA A 351 -15.22 -13.52 5.82
N MET A 352 -16.41 -13.18 6.28
CA MET A 352 -16.77 -11.86 6.76
C MET A 352 -15.74 -11.30 7.72
N ARG A 353 -14.95 -10.34 7.24
CA ARG A 353 -14.22 -9.43 8.11
C ARG A 353 -15.24 -8.59 8.87
N ARG A 354 -15.28 -8.69 10.19
CA ARG A 354 -16.13 -7.86 11.04
C ARG A 354 -15.72 -6.38 10.86
N CYS A 355 -16.70 -5.47 10.81
CA CYS A 355 -16.40 -4.03 10.91
C CYS A 355 -15.64 -3.77 12.22
N GLY A 356 -14.54 -3.02 12.16
CA GLY A 356 -13.44 -3.06 13.13
C GLY A 356 -13.84 -3.05 14.61
N ARG A 357 -13.30 -4.01 15.37
CA ARG A 357 -13.07 -3.81 16.80
C ARG A 357 -11.93 -2.81 16.94
N ARG A 358 -12.23 -1.57 17.35
CA ARG A 358 -11.33 -0.89 18.28
C ARG A 358 -11.22 -1.82 19.48
N ARG A 359 -10.00 -2.26 19.79
CA ARG A 359 -9.60 -3.21 20.84
C ARG A 359 -10.65 -3.41 21.93
N THR A 360 -11.25 -4.59 21.97
CA THR A 360 -11.58 -5.25 23.24
C THR A 360 -11.13 -6.70 23.13
N SER A 361 -10.46 -7.10 24.22
CA SER A 361 -9.78 -8.35 24.49
C SER A 361 -10.52 -9.59 23.99
N ALA A 362 -9.71 -10.59 23.62
CA ALA A 362 -10.15 -11.93 23.33
C ALA A 362 -10.98 -12.50 24.48
N ILE A 363 -12.17 -12.99 24.17
CA ILE A 363 -12.85 -14.03 24.95
C ILE A 363 -13.34 -15.04 23.92
N GLY A 364 -12.80 -16.25 24.02
CA GLY A 364 -13.14 -17.39 23.19
C GLY A 364 -14.60 -17.82 23.38
N MET A 365 -15.11 -18.50 22.37
CA MET A 365 -16.34 -19.27 22.46
C MET A 365 -16.22 -20.28 23.59
N ASN A 366 -17.09 -20.16 24.60
CA ASN A 366 -17.58 -21.32 25.33
C ASN A 366 -19.09 -21.16 25.48
N SER A 367 -19.78 -22.21 25.07
CA SER A 367 -21.19 -22.49 25.31
C SER A 367 -21.54 -22.29 26.78
N CYS A 368 -22.52 -21.42 27.06
CA CYS A 368 -23.19 -21.37 28.37
C CYS A 368 -24.68 -21.70 28.18
N SER A 369 -24.97 -22.99 28.25
CA SER A 369 -26.26 -23.52 28.70
C SER A 369 -26.40 -23.32 30.21
N HIS A 370 -27.55 -22.79 30.63
CA HIS A 370 -28.14 -22.88 31.98
C HIS A 370 -27.27 -22.57 33.22
N GLY A 371 -27.66 -21.53 33.96
CA GLY A 371 -27.55 -21.53 35.42
C GLY A 371 -26.79 -20.37 36.05
N ARG A 372 -27.55 -19.56 36.82
CA ARG A 372 -27.14 -18.66 37.92
C ARG A 372 -26.32 -17.42 37.55
N GLY A 373 -26.96 -16.25 37.70
CA GLY A 373 -26.32 -14.95 37.58
C GLY A 373 -25.28 -14.69 38.68
N PRO A 374 -24.24 -13.88 38.41
CA PRO A 374 -23.33 -13.44 39.45
C PRO A 374 -23.76 -12.09 40.02
N ARG A 375 -23.49 -11.98 41.33
CA ARG A 375 -23.77 -10.87 42.23
C ARG A 375 -22.92 -9.64 41.87
N PHE A 376 -23.51 -8.47 42.06
CA PHE A 376 -22.82 -7.18 42.05
C PHE A 376 -21.85 -7.11 43.24
N ASP A 377 -20.62 -6.67 42.99
CA ASP A 377 -19.65 -6.27 44.01
C ASP A 377 -19.43 -4.73 43.89
N PRO A 378 -19.78 -3.92 44.90
CA PRO A 378 -19.79 -2.46 44.80
C PRO A 378 -18.51 -1.86 45.40
N LEU A 379 -17.41 -1.84 44.65
CA LEU A 379 -16.18 -1.14 45.05
C LEU A 379 -15.52 -0.48 43.84
N CYS A 380 -16.17 0.57 43.31
CA CYS A 380 -15.57 1.57 42.42
C CYS A 380 -16.55 2.75 42.27
N ALA A 381 -16.84 3.42 43.38
CA ALA A 381 -17.66 4.63 43.42
C ALA A 381 -17.05 5.65 44.39
N HIS A 382 -15.93 6.28 44.01
CA HIS A 382 -15.51 7.55 44.59
C HIS A 382 -14.61 8.30 43.62
N HIS A 383 -15.22 9.20 42.86
CA HIS A 383 -14.74 10.51 42.42
C HIS A 383 -15.39 10.85 41.08
N PHE A 384 -16.45 11.65 41.14
CA PHE A 384 -16.81 12.73 40.22
C PHE A 384 -18.21 13.20 40.64
N ASN A 385 -18.26 13.94 41.74
CA ASN A 385 -19.33 14.91 42.02
C ASN A 385 -18.68 16.27 41.81
N ASP A 386 -19.12 17.03 40.81
CA ASP A 386 -19.48 18.44 40.99
C ASP A 386 -20.06 19.04 39.68
N LEU A 387 -21.32 19.51 39.83
CA LEU A 387 -22.02 20.59 39.11
C LEU A 387 -22.70 20.30 37.74
N PRO A 388 -23.84 20.98 37.42
CA PRO A 388 -25.17 20.59 37.92
C PRO A 388 -26.27 20.48 36.83
N ARG A 389 -27.39 19.89 37.25
CA ARG A 389 -28.67 19.69 36.53
C ARG A 389 -29.35 20.98 36.08
N ARG A 390 -29.97 21.00 34.88
CA ARG A 390 -31.33 21.54 34.57
C ARG A 390 -31.85 20.95 33.25
N PHE A 391 -33.01 20.27 33.30
CA PHE A 391 -33.94 19.95 32.20
C PHE A 391 -35.04 21.05 32.15
N PRO A 392 -36.09 21.03 31.30
CA PRO A 392 -36.27 20.66 29.87
C PRO A 392 -37.06 21.75 29.08
N GLN A 393 -37.12 21.73 27.74
CA GLN A 393 -38.33 22.04 26.95
C GLN A 393 -38.17 21.98 25.42
N CYS A 394 -39.23 21.46 24.80
CA CYS A 394 -39.80 21.78 23.49
C CYS A 394 -39.04 21.48 22.18
N ALA A 395 -39.69 20.59 21.42
CA ALA A 395 -39.57 20.45 19.98
C ALA A 395 -40.09 21.68 19.24
N LEU A 396 -39.58 21.85 18.01
CA LEU A 396 -40.09 22.56 16.82
C LEU A 396 -39.12 23.62 16.24
N GLU A 397 -39.07 23.60 14.90
CA GLU A 397 -38.56 24.60 13.97
C GLU A 397 -37.08 24.55 13.53
N SER A 398 -36.86 23.70 12.54
CA SER A 398 -36.32 24.00 11.21
C SER A 398 -35.37 25.21 11.00
N ARG A 399 -34.28 24.87 10.28
CA ARG A 399 -33.43 25.67 9.37
C ARG A 399 -32.15 26.32 9.92
N SER A 400 -31.07 25.80 9.33
CA SER A 400 -29.86 26.50 8.89
C SER A 400 -28.65 26.52 9.83
N LEU A 401 -27.49 26.34 9.18
CA LEU A 401 -26.10 26.39 9.64
C LEU A 401 -25.48 25.09 10.20
N GLY A 402 -24.60 24.53 9.38
CA GLY A 402 -23.69 23.45 9.75
C GLY A 402 -22.96 22.79 8.57
N GLU A 403 -22.67 23.53 7.50
CA GLU A 403 -21.70 23.08 6.49
C GLU A 403 -20.32 22.87 7.12
N ARG A 404 -19.59 21.92 6.54
CA ARG A 404 -18.19 21.50 6.82
C ARG A 404 -18.07 20.42 7.88
N LEU A 405 -17.95 19.17 7.40
CA LEU A 405 -16.78 18.31 7.63
C LEU A 405 -16.93 17.02 6.78
N PHE A 406 -16.08 16.93 5.74
CA PHE A 406 -15.58 15.73 5.05
C PHE A 406 -16.55 14.59 4.67
N ARG A 407 -16.96 14.58 3.40
CA ARG A 407 -17.07 13.34 2.61
C ARG A 407 -15.71 13.11 1.93
N PRO A 408 -15.12 11.90 2.04
CA PRO A 408 -15.18 11.00 0.89
C PRO A 408 -15.28 9.54 1.31
N ALA A 409 -16.36 8.86 0.95
CA ALA A 409 -16.39 7.40 0.88
C ALA A 409 -17.51 6.97 -0.05
N GLY A 410 -17.16 6.21 -1.08
CA GLY A 410 -18.08 5.50 -1.95
C GLY A 410 -18.85 4.43 -1.17
N LYS A 411 -19.83 4.86 -0.38
CA LYS A 411 -20.88 4.03 0.18
C LYS A 411 -22.00 3.99 -0.85
N ILE A 412 -22.19 2.84 -1.49
CA ILE A 412 -23.51 2.51 -2.03
C ILE A 412 -24.35 2.22 -0.79
N VAL A 413 -25.16 3.20 -0.40
CA VAL A 413 -26.18 3.01 0.63
C VAL A 413 -27.30 2.24 -0.02
N VAL A 414 -27.73 1.13 0.58
CA VAL A 414 -28.94 0.36 0.23
C VAL A 414 -30.20 1.19 0.55
N ARG A 415 -30.27 2.40 -0.02
CA ARG A 415 -31.48 3.21 -0.17
C ARG A 415 -31.84 3.40 -1.64
N GLU A 416 -30.90 3.19 -2.57
CA GLU A 416 -31.17 3.21 -4.02
C GLU A 416 -31.73 1.89 -4.57
N ILE A 417 -31.73 0.80 -3.79
CA ILE A 417 -32.31 -0.48 -4.23
C ILE A 417 -33.84 -0.44 -4.18
N THR A 418 -34.44 0.33 -3.28
CA THR A 418 -35.90 0.54 -3.26
C THR A 418 -36.39 1.28 -4.51
N ASP A 419 -35.69 2.34 -4.95
CA ASP A 419 -36.09 3.13 -6.14
C ASP A 419 -35.81 2.39 -7.47
N THR A 420 -34.80 1.52 -7.49
CA THR A 420 -34.51 0.68 -8.66
C THR A 420 -35.51 -0.49 -8.77
N MET A 421 -36.03 -0.99 -7.64
CA MET A 421 -37.08 -2.03 -7.62
C MET A 421 -38.42 -1.51 -8.12
N GLU A 422 -38.81 -0.26 -7.81
CA GLU A 422 -40.03 0.33 -8.38
C GLU A 422 -39.96 0.51 -9.90
N ARG A 423 -38.78 0.84 -10.46
CA ARG A 423 -38.60 0.92 -11.92
C ARG A 423 -38.63 -0.44 -12.60
N CYS A 424 -38.07 -1.48 -11.98
CA CYS A 424 -38.15 -2.85 -12.51
C CYS A 424 -39.58 -3.43 -12.47
N LEU A 425 -40.43 -2.99 -11.53
CA LEU A 425 -41.84 -3.40 -11.45
C LEU A 425 -42.76 -2.64 -12.42
N SER A 426 -42.27 -1.60 -13.10
CA SER A 426 -43.04 -0.84 -14.10
C SER A 426 -42.83 -1.32 -15.55
N LEU A 427 -41.96 -2.31 -15.78
CA LEU A 427 -41.57 -2.81 -17.12
C LEU A 427 -41.74 -4.34 -17.28
N GLY A 428 -42.57 -4.98 -16.47
CA GLY A 428 -42.86 -6.43 -16.57
C GLY A 428 -44.31 -6.74 -16.33
#